data_AF-A0AAX6FJZ9-F1
#
_entry.id   AF-A0AAX6FJZ9-F1
#
_cell.length_a   1.000
_cell.length_b   1.000
_cell.length_c   1.000
_cell.angle_alpha   90.00
_cell.angle_beta   90.00
_cell.angle_gamma   90.00
#
_symmetry.space_group_name_H-M   'P 1'
#
loop_
_entity.id
_entity.type
_entity.pdbx_description
1 polymer ?
#
loop_
_entity_poly.entity_id
_entity_poly.type
_entity_poly.pdbx_seq_one_letter_code
_entity_poly.pdbx_strand_id
1 'polypeptide(L)'
;MELFKSAKTVRLRSHHDKYLLAGEDEEYVCQDRNGSSRSARWSVEFADGKSSSSVVRLKSCYGRYLAASDETFLLGMVGRKVLQSGLPPVSGGGEPSVVEWEPEPVRDGTSRVRLKSRHGYFLRANAGLPPWRNSVTHDIPRRAKSQDWVLWHVEILEVRAA
;
A
#
# COMPACT_ATOMS: atom_id res chain seq x y z
N MET A 1 -0.09 -15.03 -4.50
CA MET A 1 -1.11 -14.86 -3.43
C MET A 1 -2.50 -14.93 -4.03
N GLU A 2 -3.47 -15.64 -3.45
CA GLU A 2 -4.84 -15.74 -3.98
C GLU A 2 -5.68 -14.45 -3.81
N LEU A 3 -5.49 -13.68 -2.73
CA LEU A 3 -6.32 -12.51 -2.39
C LEU A 3 -6.41 -11.44 -3.49
N PHE A 4 -5.31 -11.17 -4.20
CA PHE A 4 -5.29 -10.17 -5.28
C PHE A 4 -5.60 -10.77 -6.66
N LYS A 5 -5.57 -12.10 -6.83
CA LYS A 5 -5.72 -12.76 -8.15
C LYS A 5 -7.06 -12.48 -8.80
N SER A 6 -8.12 -12.52 -8.02
CA SER A 6 -9.48 -12.23 -8.48
C SER A 6 -9.86 -10.76 -8.32
N ALA A 7 -9.03 -9.93 -7.66
CA ALA A 7 -9.37 -8.55 -7.38
C ALA A 7 -9.03 -7.63 -8.55
N LYS A 8 -10.02 -6.85 -8.99
CA LYS A 8 -9.83 -5.73 -9.92
C LYS A 8 -9.60 -4.43 -9.15
N THR A 9 -10.42 -4.21 -8.12
CA THR A 9 -10.35 -3.02 -7.26
C THR A 9 -10.49 -3.43 -5.80
N VAL A 10 -9.65 -2.86 -4.94
CA VAL A 10 -9.64 -3.11 -3.51
C VAL A 10 -9.70 -1.80 -2.73
N ARG A 11 -10.00 -1.91 -1.44
CA ARG A 11 -9.60 -0.93 -0.43
C ARG A 11 -8.82 -1.62 0.67
N LEU A 12 -7.88 -0.89 1.28
CA LEU A 12 -7.00 -1.41 2.31
C LEU A 12 -7.38 -0.77 3.64
N ARG A 13 -7.83 -1.57 4.60
CA ARG A 13 -8.14 -1.11 5.96
C ARG A 13 -6.99 -1.45 6.90
N SER A 14 -6.44 -0.45 7.58
CA SER A 14 -5.37 -0.61 8.54
C SER A 14 -5.86 -1.23 9.85
N HIS A 15 -4.92 -1.66 10.69
CA HIS A 15 -5.18 -2.09 12.05
C HIS A 15 -5.94 -1.05 12.91
N HIS A 16 -5.91 0.23 12.52
CA HIS A 16 -6.58 1.32 13.24
C HIS A 16 -7.99 1.63 12.71
N ASP A 17 -8.59 0.73 11.94
CA ASP A 17 -9.91 0.89 11.30
C ASP A 17 -10.01 2.16 10.43
N LYS A 18 -8.93 2.44 9.70
CA LYS A 18 -8.84 3.51 8.71
C LYS A 18 -8.44 2.94 7.36
N TYR A 19 -8.87 3.58 6.30
CA TYR A 19 -8.60 3.19 4.93
C TYR A 19 -7.41 3.97 4.37
N LEU A 20 -6.59 3.31 3.55
CA LEU A 20 -5.57 3.98 2.75
C LEU A 20 -6.24 4.88 1.71
N LEU A 21 -6.00 6.19 1.80
CA LEU A 21 -6.52 7.17 0.87
C LEU A 21 -5.43 7.78 0.00
N ALA A 22 -5.74 7.97 -1.28
CA ALA A 22 -5.01 8.85 -2.18
C ALA A 22 -5.36 10.31 -1.89
N GLY A 23 -4.35 11.16 -1.65
CA GLY A 23 -4.53 12.59 -1.48
C GLY A 23 -4.96 13.27 -2.78
N GLU A 24 -5.79 14.30 -2.65
CA GLU A 24 -6.27 15.13 -3.78
C GLU A 24 -5.15 15.94 -4.44
N ASP A 25 -4.02 16.13 -3.75
CA ASP A 25 -2.79 16.72 -4.28
C ASP A 25 -2.06 15.81 -5.29
N GLU A 26 -2.54 14.58 -5.47
CA GLU A 26 -1.94 13.56 -6.32
C GLU A 26 -0.45 13.24 -5.99
N GLU A 27 -0.01 13.57 -4.78
CA GLU A 27 1.37 13.38 -4.33
C GLU A 27 1.41 12.56 -3.05
N TYR A 28 0.56 12.85 -2.07
CA TYR A 28 0.59 12.22 -0.77
C TYR A 28 -0.49 11.15 -0.63
N VAL A 29 -0.28 10.26 0.34
CA VAL A 29 -1.29 9.31 0.80
C VAL A 29 -1.50 9.45 2.30
N CYS A 30 -2.71 9.18 2.76
CA CYS A 30 -3.08 9.33 4.16
C CYS A 30 -4.06 8.23 4.58
N GLN A 31 -4.59 8.35 5.80
CA GLN A 31 -5.61 7.46 6.32
C GLN A 31 -6.81 8.19 6.89
N ASP A 32 -8.00 7.68 6.61
CA ASP A 32 -9.23 8.17 7.21
C ASP A 32 -10.24 7.03 7.45
N ARG A 33 -11.25 7.26 8.29
CA ARG A 33 -12.32 6.28 8.54
C ARG A 33 -13.29 6.17 7.34
N ASN A 34 -13.34 7.15 6.45
CA ASN A 34 -14.24 7.15 5.31
C ASN A 34 -13.77 6.21 4.17
N GLY A 35 -14.07 4.91 4.30
CA GLY A 35 -13.79 3.91 3.27
C GLY A 35 -14.75 3.92 2.07
N SER A 36 -15.72 4.83 2.03
CA SER A 36 -16.67 4.98 0.91
C SER A 36 -16.15 5.92 -0.18
N SER A 37 -15.17 6.76 0.16
CA SER A 37 -14.56 7.71 -0.78
C SER A 37 -13.94 7.01 -1.97
N ARG A 38 -14.00 7.65 -3.14
CA ARG A 38 -13.29 7.20 -4.35
C ARG A 38 -11.78 7.13 -4.10
N SER A 39 -11.24 8.02 -3.26
CA SER A 39 -9.83 8.06 -2.86
C SER A 39 -9.37 6.81 -2.09
N ALA A 40 -10.30 6.03 -1.53
CA ALA A 40 -10.02 4.77 -0.85
C ALA A 40 -9.87 3.58 -1.81
N ARG A 41 -10.21 3.76 -3.09
CA ARG A 41 -10.24 2.68 -4.08
C ARG A 41 -8.90 2.60 -4.82
N TRP A 42 -8.34 1.41 -4.83
CA TRP A 42 -7.08 1.11 -5.48
C TRP A 42 -7.30 -0.01 -6.50
N SER A 43 -7.04 0.30 -7.77
CA SER A 43 -7.04 -0.70 -8.83
C SER A 43 -5.77 -1.53 -8.75
N VAL A 44 -5.91 -2.85 -8.92
CA VAL A 44 -4.82 -3.80 -8.78
C VAL A 44 -4.29 -4.16 -10.17
N GLU A 45 -3.00 -3.90 -10.40
CA GLU A 45 -2.28 -4.32 -11.59
C GLU A 45 -1.14 -5.28 -11.21
N PHE A 46 -0.84 -6.28 -12.03
CA PHE A 46 0.27 -7.21 -11.78
C PHE A 46 1.50 -6.78 -12.57
N ALA A 47 2.69 -6.91 -11.96
CA ALA A 47 3.92 -6.38 -12.54
C ALA A 47 4.21 -6.92 -13.95
N ASP A 48 4.00 -8.24 -14.14
CA ASP A 48 4.23 -8.95 -15.41
C ASP A 48 2.98 -9.05 -16.29
N GLY A 49 1.90 -8.31 -15.97
CA GLY A 49 0.59 -8.42 -16.61
C GLY A 49 -0.14 -9.74 -16.36
N LYS A 50 0.52 -10.73 -15.75
CA LYS A 50 -0.02 -12.05 -15.43
C LYS A 50 -0.47 -12.10 -13.97
N SER A 51 -1.66 -12.62 -13.72
CA SER A 51 -2.19 -12.87 -12.37
C SER A 51 -1.37 -13.90 -11.56
N SER A 52 -0.37 -14.54 -12.17
CA SER A 52 0.59 -15.40 -11.47
C SER A 52 1.73 -14.64 -10.79
N SER A 53 1.91 -13.35 -11.09
CA SER A 53 2.96 -12.54 -10.45
C SER A 53 2.66 -12.40 -8.95
N SER A 54 3.70 -12.54 -8.12
CA SER A 54 3.60 -12.28 -6.69
C SER A 54 3.57 -10.78 -6.38
N VAL A 55 3.87 -9.93 -7.35
CA VAL A 55 4.04 -8.50 -7.19
C VAL A 55 2.84 -7.75 -7.77
N VAL A 56 2.29 -6.84 -6.99
CA VAL A 56 1.17 -5.98 -7.36
C VAL A 56 1.59 -4.52 -7.40
N ARG A 57 0.87 -3.76 -8.23
CA ARG A 57 0.89 -2.30 -8.29
C ARG A 57 -0.51 -1.82 -7.95
N LEU A 58 -0.59 -0.79 -7.11
CA LEU A 58 -1.85 -0.23 -6.64
C LEU A 58 -2.04 1.15 -7.24
N LYS A 59 -3.04 1.30 -8.10
CA LYS A 59 -3.34 2.53 -8.82
C LYS A 59 -4.50 3.28 -8.18
N SER A 60 -4.28 4.54 -7.83
CA SER A 60 -5.27 5.43 -7.22
C SER A 60 -6.34 5.85 -8.22
N CYS A 61 -7.39 6.50 -7.71
CA CYS A 61 -8.41 7.13 -8.54
C CYS A 61 -7.91 8.28 -9.42
N TYR A 62 -6.71 8.81 -9.16
CA TYR A 62 -6.05 9.83 -9.96
C TYR A 62 -5.13 9.23 -11.04
N GLY A 63 -5.13 7.90 -11.18
CA GLY A 63 -4.30 7.21 -12.15
C GLY A 63 -2.81 7.10 -11.76
N ARG A 64 -2.46 7.45 -10.52
CA ARG A 64 -1.10 7.37 -9.98
C ARG A 64 -0.90 6.10 -9.16
N TYR A 65 0.34 5.65 -9.01
CA TYR A 65 0.64 4.43 -8.26
C TYR A 65 1.11 4.72 -6.84
N LEU A 66 0.76 3.82 -5.91
CA LEU A 66 1.32 3.81 -4.56
C LEU A 66 2.82 3.51 -4.62
N ALA A 67 3.66 4.44 -4.18
CA ALA A 67 5.11 4.37 -4.34
C ALA A 67 5.85 4.44 -2.99
N ALA A 68 6.80 3.55 -2.80
CA ALA A 68 7.75 3.57 -1.69
C ALA A 68 8.92 4.51 -2.01
N SER A 69 8.89 5.74 -1.51
CA SER A 69 9.95 6.74 -1.71
C SER A 69 11.14 6.50 -0.79
N ASP A 70 12.35 6.89 -1.18
CA ASP A 70 13.52 6.87 -0.30
C ASP A 70 13.62 8.09 0.62
N GLU A 71 12.72 9.06 0.46
CA GLU A 71 12.62 10.23 1.33
C GLU A 71 12.26 9.84 2.77
N THR A 72 13.00 10.38 3.72
CA THR A 72 12.66 10.25 5.15
C THR A 72 11.35 10.98 5.45
N PHE A 73 10.46 10.37 6.23
CA PHE A 73 9.20 11.01 6.61
C PHE A 73 9.42 12.24 7.50
N LEU A 74 10.24 12.10 8.55
CA LEU A 74 10.62 13.17 9.47
C LEU A 74 12.09 13.04 9.84
N LEU A 75 12.77 14.18 9.91
CA LEU A 75 14.19 14.23 10.26
C LEU A 75 14.43 13.61 11.64
N GLY A 76 15.38 12.68 11.73
CA GLY A 76 15.74 11.99 12.98
C GLY A 76 14.78 10.86 13.41
N MET A 77 13.76 10.54 12.61
CA MET A 77 12.77 9.50 12.91
C MET A 77 12.85 8.36 11.90
N VAL A 78 12.38 7.17 12.30
CA VAL A 78 12.33 5.99 11.42
C VAL A 78 11.07 6.04 10.56
N GLY A 79 11.20 5.59 9.30
CA GLY A 79 10.13 5.51 8.33
C GLY A 79 10.35 6.43 7.14
N ARG A 80 10.07 5.88 5.96
CA ARG A 80 10.18 6.59 4.68
C ARG A 80 8.80 6.92 4.13
N LYS A 81 8.71 7.98 3.34
CA LYS A 81 7.44 8.43 2.76
C LYS A 81 6.87 7.39 1.80
N VAL A 82 5.55 7.30 1.78
CA VAL A 82 4.80 6.65 0.71
C VAL A 82 4.07 7.75 -0.03
N LEU A 83 4.18 7.75 -1.35
CA LEU A 83 3.71 8.80 -2.23
C LEU A 83 2.87 8.23 -3.36
N GLN A 84 2.24 9.12 -4.12
CA GLN A 84 1.62 8.83 -5.41
C GLN A 84 2.62 9.18 -6.50
N SER A 85 2.98 8.19 -7.34
CA SER A 85 3.89 8.40 -8.46
C SER A 85 3.14 8.33 -9.79
N GLY A 86 3.37 9.34 -10.64
CA GLY A 86 2.93 9.34 -12.03
C GLY A 86 3.86 8.56 -12.97
N LEU A 87 4.96 7.99 -12.46
CA LEU A 87 5.92 7.28 -13.29
C LEU A 87 5.25 6.09 -14.00
N PRO A 88 5.38 5.99 -15.33
CA PRO A 88 4.92 4.81 -16.05
C PRO A 88 5.77 3.58 -15.66
N PRO A 89 5.20 2.37 -15.77
CA PRO A 89 5.85 1.11 -15.39
C PRO A 89 7.00 0.80 -16.36
N VAL A 90 8.19 1.33 -16.12
CA VAL A 90 9.37 0.94 -16.90
C VAL A 90 9.95 -0.35 -16.32
N SER A 91 9.38 -1.47 -16.74
CA SER A 91 10.05 -2.78 -16.70
C SER A 91 11.02 -2.87 -17.89
N GLY A 92 12.03 -2.00 -17.92
CA GLY A 92 13.00 -1.88 -19.01
C GLY A 92 14.41 -2.34 -18.65
N GLY A 93 14.66 -2.71 -17.40
CA GLY A 93 16.01 -3.07 -16.97
C GLY A 93 16.03 -3.68 -15.59
N GLY A 94 15.50 -4.89 -15.44
CA GLY A 94 15.76 -5.84 -14.33
C GLY A 94 15.47 -5.42 -12.88
N GLU A 95 15.33 -4.13 -12.58
CA GLU A 95 15.18 -3.58 -11.24
C GLU A 95 13.70 -3.40 -10.88
N PRO A 96 13.26 -3.89 -9.71
CA PRO A 96 11.90 -3.71 -9.24
C PRO A 96 11.60 -2.22 -9.00
N SER A 97 10.44 -1.76 -9.44
CA SER A 97 10.06 -0.35 -9.40
C SER A 97 9.62 0.08 -7.99
N VAL A 98 9.74 1.38 -7.67
CA VAL A 98 9.26 1.94 -6.38
C VAL A 98 7.75 1.78 -6.18
N VAL A 99 7.00 1.45 -7.22
CA VAL A 99 5.55 1.23 -7.21
C VAL A 99 5.14 -0.23 -7.01
N GLU A 100 6.11 -1.12 -6.89
CA GLU A 100 5.90 -2.55 -6.77
C GLU A 100 5.85 -2.99 -5.30
N TRP A 101 4.81 -3.73 -4.99
CA TRP A 101 4.54 -4.25 -3.65
C TRP A 101 4.37 -5.76 -3.72
N GLU A 102 5.12 -6.48 -2.89
CA GLU A 102 4.97 -7.91 -2.69
C GLU A 102 4.01 -8.14 -1.51
N PRO A 103 2.81 -8.68 -1.73
CA PRO A 103 1.88 -8.99 -0.66
C PRO A 103 2.30 -10.28 0.07
N GLU A 104 2.56 -10.17 1.36
CA GLU A 104 2.82 -11.30 2.25
C GLU A 104 1.57 -11.61 3.10
N PRO A 105 0.94 -12.80 2.96
CA PRO A 105 -0.23 -13.16 3.76
C PRO A 105 0.16 -13.37 5.22
N VAL A 106 -0.76 -13.04 6.12
CA VAL A 106 -0.63 -13.40 7.54
C VAL A 106 -1.12 -14.84 7.72
N ARG A 107 -0.38 -15.66 8.46
CA ARG A 107 -0.72 -17.06 8.75
C ARG A 107 -1.76 -17.16 9.89
N ASP A 108 -2.86 -16.43 9.75
CA ASP A 108 -3.94 -16.39 10.75
C ASP A 108 -5.32 -16.73 10.14
N GLY A 109 -5.37 -17.07 8.85
CA GLY A 109 -6.61 -17.37 8.14
C GLY A 109 -7.47 -16.14 7.84
N THR A 110 -6.99 -14.92 8.11
CA THR A 110 -7.70 -13.68 7.79
C THR A 110 -7.29 -13.15 6.42
N SER A 111 -8.11 -12.27 5.82
CA SER A 111 -7.76 -11.54 4.59
C SER A 111 -6.78 -10.37 4.86
N ARG A 112 -5.85 -10.55 5.80
CA ARG A 112 -4.80 -9.58 6.13
C ARG A 112 -3.52 -9.89 5.39
N VAL A 113 -2.84 -8.82 5.00
CA VAL A 113 -1.56 -8.86 4.29
C VAL A 113 -0.60 -7.83 4.87
N ARG A 114 0.69 -8.05 4.66
CA ARG A 114 1.73 -7.03 4.72
C ARG A 114 2.15 -6.73 3.28
N LEU A 115 2.29 -5.46 2.93
CA LEU A 115 2.72 -5.06 1.59
C LEU A 115 4.18 -4.65 1.68
N LYS A 116 5.07 -5.44 1.09
CA LYS A 116 6.51 -5.23 1.15
C LYS A 116 7.00 -4.48 -0.08
N SER A 117 7.77 -3.41 0.11
CA SER A 117 8.44 -2.69 -0.97
C SER A 117 9.67 -3.46 -1.44
N ARG A 118 10.23 -3.07 -2.60
CA ARG A 118 11.48 -3.63 -3.15
C ARG A 118 12.65 -3.67 -2.15
N HIS A 119 12.68 -2.73 -1.21
CA HIS A 119 13.76 -2.58 -0.23
C HIS A 119 13.52 -3.40 1.05
N GLY A 120 12.45 -4.21 1.10
CA GLY A 120 12.12 -5.06 2.24
C GLY A 120 11.40 -4.35 3.39
N TYR A 121 10.99 -3.09 3.20
CA TYR A 121 10.16 -2.38 4.17
C TYR A 121 8.68 -2.68 3.94
N PHE A 122 7.85 -2.52 4.96
CA PHE A 122 6.42 -2.78 4.86
C PHE A 122 5.61 -1.49 4.90
N LEU A 123 4.54 -1.44 4.10
CA LEU A 123 3.54 -0.37 4.16
C LEU A 123 2.96 -0.29 5.57
N ARG A 124 3.09 0.87 6.21
CA ARG A 124 2.79 1.10 7.62
C ARG A 124 1.76 2.22 7.79
N ALA A 125 0.76 1.91 8.59
CA ALA A 125 -0.29 2.80 9.03
C ALA A 125 0.07 3.52 10.33
N ASN A 126 0.22 4.84 10.29
CA ASN A 126 0.65 5.58 11.47
C ASN A 126 -0.52 6.09 12.30
N ALA A 127 -0.40 5.91 13.61
CA ALA A 127 -1.28 6.49 14.62
C ALA A 127 -0.51 7.42 15.56
N GLY A 128 -1.22 8.01 16.51
CA GLY A 128 -0.65 8.91 17.51
C GLY A 128 -0.90 10.39 17.19
N LEU A 129 0.07 11.23 17.54
CA LEU A 129 0.00 12.68 17.38
C LEU A 129 0.52 13.12 16.02
N PRO A 130 0.12 14.31 15.52
CA PRO A 130 0.75 14.92 14.36
C PRO A 130 2.24 15.11 14.60
N PRO A 131 3.07 15.03 13.56
CA PRO A 131 2.72 14.75 12.15
C PRO A 131 2.46 13.26 11.81
N TRP A 132 2.63 12.30 12.73
CA TRP A 132 2.38 10.86 12.43
C TRP A 132 0.92 10.50 12.22
N ARG A 133 0.02 11.20 12.91
CA ARG A 133 -1.40 10.88 12.85
C ARG A 133 -1.87 10.83 11.40
N ASN A 134 -2.46 9.71 11.00
CA ASN A 134 -3.04 9.49 9.67
C ASN A 134 -2.01 9.48 8.53
N SER A 135 -0.70 9.50 8.80
CA SER A 135 0.29 9.36 7.76
C SER A 135 0.52 7.90 7.39
N VAL A 136 1.03 7.68 6.18
CA VAL A 136 1.40 6.37 5.67
C VAL A 136 2.88 6.41 5.33
N THR A 137 3.60 5.42 5.82
CA THR A 137 5.06 5.30 5.60
C THR A 137 5.38 3.87 5.18
N HIS A 138 6.60 3.59 4.76
CA HIS A 138 7.11 2.22 4.74
C HIS A 138 8.31 2.10 5.67
N ASP A 139 8.30 1.05 6.49
CA ASP A 139 9.33 0.80 7.51
C ASP A 139 9.31 -0.67 7.95
N ILE A 140 10.33 -1.09 8.70
CA ILE A 140 10.34 -2.37 9.42
C ILE A 140 9.89 -2.09 10.86
N PRO A 141 8.79 -2.70 11.34
CA PRO A 141 8.35 -2.53 12.72
C PRO A 141 9.42 -3.00 13.72
N ARG A 142 10.05 -2.06 14.43
CA ARG A 142 11.07 -2.40 15.46
C ARG A 142 10.51 -2.56 16.86
N ARG A 143 9.34 -1.99 17.14
CA ARG A 143 8.73 -1.96 18.47
C ARG A 143 7.55 -2.92 18.52
N ALA A 144 7.33 -3.57 19.68
CA ALA A 144 6.19 -4.48 19.88
C ALA A 144 4.84 -3.79 19.60
N LYS A 145 4.66 -2.56 20.11
CA LYS A 145 3.41 -1.79 19.95
C LYS A 145 3.06 -1.40 18.50
N SER A 146 4.02 -1.48 17.58
CA SER A 146 3.82 -1.11 16.18
C SER A 146 3.92 -2.29 15.22
N GLN A 147 4.03 -3.54 15.71
CA GLN A 147 4.10 -4.73 14.86
C GLN A 147 2.86 -4.85 13.97
N ASP A 148 1.69 -4.55 14.51
CA ASP A 148 0.43 -4.70 13.78
C ASP A 148 0.14 -3.52 12.84
N TRP A 149 0.94 -2.45 12.88
CA TRP A 149 0.71 -1.24 12.07
C TRP A 149 1.00 -1.47 10.58
N VAL A 150 1.65 -2.57 10.23
CA VAL A 150 1.89 -2.99 8.83
C VAL A 150 0.84 -3.97 8.32
N LEU A 151 -0.14 -4.34 9.15
CA LEU A 151 -1.21 -5.22 8.76
C LEU A 151 -2.33 -4.43 8.08
N TRP A 152 -2.66 -4.88 6.88
CA TRP A 152 -3.73 -4.31 6.06
C TRP A 152 -4.74 -5.40 5.73
N HIS A 153 -6.00 -5.15 6.05
CA HIS A 153 -7.10 -5.97 5.62
C HIS A 153 -7.49 -5.60 4.19
N VAL A 154 -7.51 -6.59 3.30
CA VAL A 154 -7.86 -6.40 1.89
C VAL A 154 -9.35 -6.61 1.73
N GLU A 155 -10.06 -5.56 1.33
CA GLU A 155 -11.49 -5.62 1.03
C GLU A 155 -11.67 -5.47 -0.48
N ILE A 156 -12.18 -6.53 -1.13
CA ILE A 156 -12.41 -6.55 -2.58
C ILE A 156 -13.70 -5.80 -2.89
N LEU A 157 -13.61 -4.80 -3.76
CA LEU A 157 -14.76 -4.01 -4.22
C LEU A 157 -15.25 -4.47 -5.59
N GLU A 158 -14.32 -4.86 -6.47
CA GLU A 158 -14.63 -5.40 -7.80
C GLU A 158 -13.76 -6.62 -8.06
N VAL A 159 -14.37 -7.69 -8.59
CA VAL A 159 -13.66 -8.87 -9.07
C VAL A 159 -13.32 -8.73 -10.56
N ARG A 160 -12.25 -9.37 -11.00
CA ARG A 160 -11.90 -9.50 -12.41
C ARG A 160 -12.93 -10.44 -13.06
N ALA A 161 -13.38 -10.07 -14.26
CA ALA A 161 -14.18 -10.99 -15.07
C ALA A 161 -13.35 -12.23 -15.40
N ALA A 162 -14.02 -13.40 -15.38
CA ALA A 162 -13.42 -14.68 -15.72
C ALA A 162 -13.01 -14.76 -17.20
#